data_AF-A0A6B3G505-F1
#
_entry.id   AF-A0A6B3G505-F1
#
_cell.length_a   1.000
_cell.length_b   1.000
_cell.length_c   1.000
_cell.angle_alpha   90.00
_cell.angle_beta   90.00
_cell.angle_gamma   90.00
#
_symmetry.space_group_name_H-M   'P 1'
#
loop_
_entity.id
_entity.type
_entity.pdbx_description
1 polymer ?
#
loop_
_entity_poly.entity_id
_entity_poly.type
_entity_poly.pdbx_seq_one_letter_code
_entity_poly.pdbx_strand_id
1 'polypeptide(L)'
;MTLDLDAYFARIGWTGEPRPTLEVLRSLHRAHLSGIPFENLDAVLGSAPSLALDDLEAKLVRSERGGYCFEHGTLFAAVLRQIGFSVTPVTARVMLGAAPGDIRPRSHMLLQVDVEGEPHPYLADVGFGATGALLEPIELVEGAELFDAPRHHRLVHIAHDGPLPMWELQADKGGSWEPQHTFTLEPFEAPDYEMMNWHVATYPSSPFRQAVYAQRTRIG
;
A
#
# COMPACT_ATOMS: atom_id res chain seq x y z
N MET A 1 9.81 18.29 8.67
CA MET A 1 9.94 18.94 7.36
C MET A 1 8.71 18.56 6.54
N THR A 2 8.27 19.40 5.60
CA THR A 2 7.11 19.12 4.73
C THR A 2 7.59 18.64 3.37
N LEU A 3 6.91 17.65 2.79
CA LEU A 3 7.23 17.10 1.47
C LEU A 3 7.04 18.17 0.38
N ASP A 4 7.93 18.18 -0.61
CA ASP A 4 7.75 18.94 -1.85
C ASP A 4 6.70 18.27 -2.75
N LEU A 5 5.45 18.74 -2.66
CA LEU A 5 4.33 18.20 -3.44
C LEU A 5 4.50 18.38 -4.95
N ASP A 6 5.08 19.50 -5.39
CA ASP A 6 5.27 19.77 -6.82
C ASP A 6 6.27 18.78 -7.41
N ALA A 7 7.37 18.51 -6.69
CA ALA A 7 8.33 17.48 -7.09
C ALA A 7 7.69 16.08 -7.11
N TYR A 8 6.87 15.75 -6.11
CA TYR A 8 6.14 14.48 -6.06
C TYR A 8 5.16 14.33 -7.24
N PHE A 9 4.34 15.33 -7.52
CA PHE A 9 3.39 15.31 -8.64
C PHE A 9 4.10 15.19 -9.99
N ALA A 10 5.21 15.91 -10.19
CA ALA A 10 6.04 15.77 -11.37
C ALA A 10 6.63 14.35 -11.50
N ARG A 11 7.11 13.77 -10.39
CA ARG A 11 7.67 12.40 -10.36
C ARG A 11 6.67 11.34 -10.79
N ILE A 12 5.40 11.50 -10.42
CA ILE A 12 4.32 10.56 -10.74
C ILE A 12 3.54 10.93 -12.01
N GLY A 13 3.88 12.05 -12.65
CA GLY A 13 3.20 12.54 -13.86
C GLY A 13 1.75 12.96 -13.62
N TRP A 14 1.41 13.40 -12.41
CA TRP A 14 0.05 13.81 -12.05
C TRP A 14 -0.10 15.34 -12.16
N THR A 15 -1.20 15.79 -12.78
CA THR A 15 -1.44 17.22 -13.08
C THR A 15 -2.81 17.70 -12.57
N GLY A 16 -3.41 16.98 -11.62
CA GLY A 16 -4.69 17.36 -11.03
C GLY A 16 -4.56 18.52 -10.05
N GLU A 17 -5.71 19.02 -9.59
CA GLU A 17 -5.76 20.01 -8.51
C GLU A 17 -5.81 19.28 -7.16
N PRO A 18 -4.88 19.53 -6.21
CA PRO A 18 -4.81 18.81 -4.95
C PRO A 18 -5.95 19.22 -4.00
N ARG A 19 -7.04 18.46 -4.03
CA ARG A 19 -8.19 18.60 -3.12
C ARG A 19 -8.57 17.24 -2.54
N PRO A 20 -9.12 17.16 -1.31
CA PRO A 20 -9.42 15.90 -0.63
C PRO A 20 -10.71 15.24 -1.15
N THR A 21 -10.82 14.98 -2.45
CA THR A 21 -11.97 14.35 -3.09
C THR A 21 -11.67 12.91 -3.52
N LEU A 22 -12.72 12.10 -3.69
CA LEU A 22 -12.56 10.71 -4.14
C LEU A 22 -11.89 10.60 -5.52
N GLU A 23 -12.21 11.52 -6.44
CA GLU A 23 -11.58 11.60 -7.76
C GLU A 23 -10.06 11.84 -7.66
N VAL A 24 -9.64 12.73 -6.77
CA VAL A 24 -8.23 13.00 -6.51
C VAL A 24 -7.57 11.79 -5.87
N LEU A 25 -8.20 11.14 -4.89
CA LEU A 25 -7.66 9.92 -4.26
C LEU A 25 -7.43 8.80 -5.30
N ARG A 26 -8.41 8.55 -6.17
CA ARG A 26 -8.33 7.56 -7.27
C ARG A 26 -7.22 7.90 -8.27
N SER A 27 -7.17 9.14 -8.75
CA SER A 27 -6.19 9.56 -9.74
C SER A 27 -4.75 9.60 -9.19
N LEU A 28 -4.56 10.03 -7.94
CA LEU A 28 -3.27 10.01 -7.26
C LEU A 28 -2.78 8.58 -7.01
N HIS A 29 -3.67 7.67 -6.60
CA HIS A 29 -3.34 6.26 -6.38
C HIS A 29 -2.77 5.61 -7.65
N ARG A 30 -3.48 5.79 -8.77
CA ARG A 30 -3.05 5.36 -10.11
C ARG A 30 -1.72 5.98 -10.54
N ALA A 31 -1.59 7.29 -10.39
CA ALA A 31 -0.37 8.00 -10.76
C ALA A 31 0.83 7.53 -9.92
N HIS A 32 0.66 7.34 -8.61
CA HIS A 32 1.71 6.83 -7.73
C HIS A 32 2.22 5.46 -8.18
N LEU A 33 1.30 4.50 -8.40
CA LEU A 33 1.63 3.13 -8.81
C LEU A 33 2.36 3.06 -10.16
N SER A 34 2.01 3.94 -11.09
CA SER A 34 2.62 3.99 -12.43
C SER A 34 3.93 4.78 -12.47
N GLY A 35 4.05 5.78 -11.60
CA GLY A 35 5.21 6.65 -11.47
C GLY A 35 6.36 5.99 -10.72
N ILE A 36 6.11 5.48 -9.51
CA ILE A 36 7.15 4.97 -8.62
C ILE A 36 7.17 3.44 -8.69
N PRO A 37 8.28 2.81 -9.12
CA PRO A 37 8.36 1.36 -9.19
C PRO A 37 8.43 0.75 -7.78
N PHE A 38 7.95 -0.48 -7.66
CA PHE A 38 8.17 -1.29 -6.47
C PHE A 38 9.52 -2.01 -6.59
N GLU A 39 10.31 -2.02 -5.52
CA GLU A 39 11.59 -2.74 -5.44
C GLU A 39 12.04 -3.00 -4.00
N ASN A 40 12.94 -3.97 -3.82
CA ASN A 40 13.53 -4.31 -2.52
C ASN A 40 15.07 -4.32 -2.52
N LEU A 41 15.70 -3.51 -3.37
CA LEU A 41 17.14 -3.55 -3.60
C LEU A 41 17.94 -3.24 -2.33
N ASP A 42 17.49 -2.31 -1.49
CA ASP A 42 18.18 -2.00 -0.24
C ASP A 42 18.20 -3.20 0.70
N ALA A 43 17.09 -3.95 0.79
CA ALA A 43 17.00 -5.16 1.62
C ALA A 43 17.92 -6.28 1.12
N VAL A 44 17.96 -6.50 -0.20
CA VAL A 44 18.88 -7.46 -0.83
C VAL A 44 20.35 -7.07 -0.64
N LEU A 45 20.64 -5.76 -0.64
CA LEU A 45 21.96 -5.21 -0.35
C LEU A 45 22.29 -5.15 1.14
N GLY A 46 21.37 -5.58 2.01
CA GLY A 46 21.62 -5.81 3.44
C GLY A 46 21.25 -4.66 4.36
N SER A 47 20.48 -3.68 3.91
CA SER A 47 20.00 -2.55 4.72
C SER A 47 18.48 -2.48 4.77
N ALA A 48 17.92 -2.15 5.93
CA ALA A 48 16.55 -1.67 6.00
C ALA A 48 16.50 -0.25 5.42
N PRO A 49 15.58 0.05 4.47
CA PRO A 49 15.43 1.41 3.97
C PRO A 49 14.93 2.33 5.09
N SER A 50 15.32 3.61 5.04
CA SER A 50 14.81 4.62 5.96
C SER A 50 13.35 4.96 5.64
N LEU A 51 12.52 5.10 6.68
CA LEU A 51 11.14 5.61 6.53
C LEU A 51 11.01 7.08 6.93
N ALA A 52 12.13 7.78 7.20
CA ALA A 52 12.11 9.21 7.41
C ALA A 52 11.69 9.95 6.13
N LEU A 53 10.79 10.93 6.26
CA LEU A 53 10.20 11.60 5.11
C LEU A 53 11.22 12.24 4.16
N ASP A 54 12.30 12.82 4.71
CA ASP A 54 13.36 13.44 3.90
C ASP A 54 14.12 12.40 3.06
N ASP A 55 14.37 11.21 3.62
CA ASP A 55 15.03 10.12 2.91
C ASP A 55 14.11 9.51 1.85
N LEU A 56 12.81 9.39 2.15
CA LEU A 56 11.80 8.93 1.20
C LEU A 56 11.65 9.90 0.02
N GLU A 57 11.64 11.22 0.27
CA GLU A 57 11.63 12.22 -0.80
C GLU A 57 12.89 12.11 -1.66
N ALA A 58 14.07 12.07 -1.03
CA ALA A 58 15.33 11.96 -1.75
C ALA A 58 15.38 10.70 -2.63
N LYS A 59 14.93 9.56 -2.10
CA LYS A 59 14.95 8.26 -2.77
C LYS A 59 13.84 8.13 -3.81
N LEU A 60 12.57 8.22 -3.42
CA LEU A 60 11.44 7.89 -4.29
C LEU A 60 11.04 9.02 -5.23
N VAL A 61 11.26 10.28 -4.82
CA VAL A 61 10.84 11.47 -5.57
C VAL A 61 11.97 12.06 -6.40
N ARG A 62 13.15 12.25 -5.81
CA ARG A 62 14.26 12.96 -6.45
C ARG A 62 15.26 12.05 -7.17
N SER A 63 15.06 10.73 -7.11
CA SER A 63 15.89 9.76 -7.81
C SER A 63 15.05 8.79 -8.65
N GLU A 64 15.70 7.96 -9.46
CA GLU A 64 15.05 6.92 -10.27
C GLU A 64 14.86 5.59 -9.51
N ARG A 65 14.88 5.63 -8.17
CA ARG A 65 14.64 4.47 -7.30
C ARG A 65 13.14 4.24 -7.05
N GLY A 66 12.85 3.02 -6.60
CA GLY A 66 11.57 2.63 -6.04
C GLY A 66 11.68 2.31 -4.55
N GLY A 67 10.65 1.70 -3.99
CA GLY A 67 10.71 1.13 -2.65
C GLY A 67 9.73 -0.02 -2.49
N TYR A 68 9.59 -0.51 -1.27
CA TYR A 68 8.54 -1.49 -0.95
C TYR A 68 7.42 -0.89 -0.08
N CYS A 69 6.53 -1.74 0.44
CA CYS A 69 5.27 -1.33 1.04
C CYS A 69 5.37 -0.20 2.08
N PHE A 70 6.34 -0.25 2.99
CA PHE A 70 6.49 0.76 4.04
C PHE A 70 6.92 2.12 3.49
N GLU A 71 7.81 2.14 2.50
CA GLU A 71 8.29 3.37 1.87
C GLU A 71 7.18 4.02 1.04
N HIS A 72 6.49 3.21 0.22
CA HIS A 72 5.33 3.64 -0.58
C HIS A 72 4.19 4.17 0.30
N GLY A 73 3.77 3.38 1.30
CA GLY A 73 2.68 3.73 2.20
C GLY A 73 2.98 4.98 3.03
N THR A 74 4.21 5.13 3.54
CA THR A 74 4.61 6.29 4.33
C THR A 74 4.65 7.56 3.48
N LEU A 75 5.26 7.51 2.30
CA LEU A 75 5.28 8.65 1.38
C LEU A 75 3.86 9.05 0.97
N PHE A 76 3.04 8.09 0.59
CA PHE A 76 1.68 8.36 0.12
C PHE A 76 0.78 8.90 1.24
N ALA A 77 0.89 8.38 2.47
CA ALA A 77 0.20 8.93 3.63
C ALA A 77 0.59 10.40 3.89
N ALA A 78 1.87 10.75 3.76
CA ALA A 78 2.33 12.13 3.91
C ALA A 78 1.74 13.06 2.84
N VAL A 79 1.74 12.63 1.57
CA VAL A 79 1.11 13.36 0.45
C VAL A 79 -0.37 13.59 0.73
N LEU A 80 -1.13 12.53 1.04
CA LEU A 80 -2.57 12.60 1.26
C LEU A 80 -2.91 13.55 2.42
N ARG A 81 -2.19 13.47 3.54
CA ARG A 81 -2.37 14.38 4.68
C ARG A 81 -2.08 15.83 4.30
N GLN A 82 -1.04 16.09 3.50
CA GLN A 82 -0.70 17.45 3.06
C GLN A 82 -1.73 18.03 2.08
N ILE A 83 -2.44 17.19 1.33
CA ILE A 83 -3.56 17.56 0.46
C ILE A 83 -4.87 17.76 1.27
N GLY A 84 -4.92 17.32 2.52
CA GLY A 84 -6.04 17.53 3.44
C GLY A 84 -6.92 16.30 3.69
N PHE A 85 -6.51 15.10 3.24
CA PHE A 85 -7.22 13.87 3.62
C PHE A 85 -6.95 13.49 5.08
N SER A 86 -7.93 12.85 5.72
CA SER A 86 -7.73 12.10 6.96
C SER A 86 -7.21 10.71 6.61
N VAL A 87 -6.07 10.32 7.19
CA VAL A 87 -5.39 9.06 6.86
C VAL A 87 -5.01 8.32 8.12
N THR A 88 -5.53 7.11 8.25
CA THR A 88 -5.24 6.15 9.32
C THR A 88 -4.42 4.98 8.75
N PRO A 89 -3.13 4.89 9.05
CA PRO A 89 -2.30 3.76 8.65
C PRO A 89 -2.72 2.49 9.42
N VAL A 90 -2.83 1.38 8.71
CA VAL A 90 -3.09 0.05 9.28
C VAL A 90 -2.09 -0.97 8.76
N THR A 91 -2.14 -2.20 9.24
CA THR A 91 -1.23 -3.28 8.80
C THR A 91 -1.98 -4.52 8.34
N ALA A 92 -1.36 -5.23 7.39
CA ALA A 92 -1.89 -6.45 6.81
C ALA A 92 -0.91 -7.62 6.90
N ARG A 93 -1.47 -8.82 6.85
CA ARG A 93 -0.76 -10.08 6.64
C ARG A 93 -0.87 -10.44 5.15
N VAL A 94 0.25 -10.54 4.45
CA VAL A 94 0.27 -10.94 3.03
C VAL A 94 -0.04 -12.43 2.92
N MET A 95 -1.10 -12.77 2.17
CA MET A 95 -1.59 -14.15 1.99
C MET A 95 -1.18 -14.77 0.65
N LEU A 96 -0.53 -14.01 -0.24
CA LEU A 96 0.02 -14.54 -1.49
C LEU A 96 0.97 -15.71 -1.23
N GLY A 97 0.62 -16.88 -1.80
CA GLY A 97 1.39 -18.11 -1.67
C GLY A 97 1.31 -18.78 -0.29
N ALA A 98 0.44 -18.31 0.61
CA ALA A 98 0.19 -18.98 1.89
C ALA A 98 -0.60 -20.28 1.68
N ALA A 99 -0.27 -21.33 2.42
CA ALA A 99 -1.08 -22.54 2.45
C ALA A 99 -2.32 -22.32 3.34
N PRO A 100 -3.41 -23.09 3.14
CA PRO A 100 -4.57 -23.03 4.02
C PRO A 100 -4.17 -23.25 5.49
N GLY A 101 -4.51 -22.29 6.36
CA GLY A 101 -4.18 -22.32 7.79
C GLY A 101 -2.85 -21.65 8.16
N ASP A 102 -2.04 -21.21 7.20
CA ASP A 102 -0.81 -20.47 7.50
C ASP A 102 -1.13 -19.10 8.13
N ILE A 103 -0.46 -18.81 9.24
CA ILE A 103 -0.51 -17.49 9.88
C ILE A 103 0.75 -16.71 9.51
N ARG A 104 0.57 -15.67 8.68
CA ARG A 104 1.65 -14.81 8.18
C ARG A 104 1.85 -13.59 9.10
N PRO A 105 3.06 -13.04 9.27
CA PRO A 105 3.26 -11.84 10.09
C PRO A 105 2.56 -10.61 9.48
N ARG A 106 2.22 -9.65 10.34
CA ARG A 106 1.84 -8.30 9.91
C ARG A 106 3.08 -7.63 9.32
N SER A 107 3.09 -7.51 8.00
CA SER A 107 4.29 -7.22 7.21
C SER A 107 4.01 -6.31 6.01
N HIS A 108 2.78 -5.78 5.93
CA HIS A 108 2.34 -4.89 4.88
C HIS A 108 1.66 -3.66 5.49
N MET A 109 1.81 -2.53 4.83
CA MET A 109 1.20 -1.26 5.22
C MET A 109 0.04 -0.95 4.28
N LEU A 110 -1.10 -0.61 4.86
CA LEU A 110 -2.29 -0.16 4.15
C LEU A 110 -2.72 1.19 4.72
N LEU A 111 -3.50 1.95 3.96
CA LEU A 111 -4.05 3.23 4.41
C LEU A 111 -5.57 3.18 4.38
N GLN A 112 -6.21 3.42 5.51
CA GLN A 112 -7.61 3.83 5.55
C GLN A 112 -7.67 5.35 5.34
N VAL A 113 -8.47 5.79 4.38
CA VAL A 113 -8.60 7.20 4.01
C VAL A 113 -10.04 7.63 4.14
N ASP A 114 -10.32 8.60 4.99
CA ASP A 114 -11.64 9.24 5.06
C ASP A 114 -11.70 10.34 4.00
N VAL A 115 -12.77 10.36 3.21
CA VAL A 115 -12.99 11.31 2.13
C VAL A 115 -14.23 12.13 2.45
N GLU A 116 -14.11 13.46 2.39
CA GLU A 116 -15.22 14.35 2.71
C GLU A 116 -16.41 14.13 1.75
N GLY A 117 -17.60 13.98 2.31
CA GLY A 117 -18.83 13.74 1.55
C GLY A 117 -19.10 12.28 1.20
N GLU A 118 -18.14 11.38 1.43
CA GLU A 118 -18.33 9.94 1.26
C GLU A 118 -18.86 9.29 2.55
N PRO A 119 -19.78 8.32 2.47
CA PRO A 119 -20.39 7.70 3.64
C PRO A 119 -19.44 6.75 4.39
N HIS A 120 -18.43 6.23 3.71
CA HIS A 120 -17.50 5.24 4.24
C HIS A 120 -16.05 5.62 3.87
N PRO A 121 -15.07 5.19 4.69
CA PRO A 121 -13.67 5.31 4.32
C PRO A 121 -13.31 4.41 3.13
N TYR A 122 -12.15 4.67 2.54
CA TYR A 122 -11.58 3.88 1.46
C TYR A 122 -10.26 3.25 1.90
N LEU A 123 -10.02 2.02 1.45
CA LEU A 123 -8.73 1.35 1.59
C LEU A 123 -7.85 1.70 0.38
N ALA A 124 -6.73 2.35 0.63
CA ALA A 124 -5.69 2.64 -0.36
C ALA A 124 -4.46 1.76 -0.12
N ASP A 125 -3.92 1.19 -1.20
CA ASP A 125 -2.72 0.37 -1.20
C ASP A 125 -1.88 0.64 -2.44
N VAL A 126 -0.88 1.50 -2.28
CA VAL A 126 0.09 1.83 -3.33
C VAL A 126 1.41 1.05 -3.19
N GLY A 127 1.47 0.08 -2.27
CA GLY A 127 2.71 -0.54 -1.83
C GLY A 127 2.76 -2.06 -1.95
N PHE A 128 1.71 -2.74 -2.43
CA PHE A 128 1.64 -4.20 -2.43
C PHE A 128 2.65 -4.89 -3.36
N GLY A 129 2.94 -4.29 -4.52
CA GLY A 129 3.94 -4.83 -5.45
C GLY A 129 3.63 -6.24 -5.94
N ALA A 130 2.38 -6.52 -6.34
CA ALA A 130 1.98 -7.77 -6.97
C ALA A 130 0.94 -7.58 -8.08
N THR A 131 0.77 -8.57 -8.95
CA THR A 131 -0.23 -8.55 -10.04
C THR A 131 -1.65 -8.32 -9.54
N GLY A 132 -1.98 -8.84 -8.35
CA GLY A 132 -3.29 -8.67 -7.69
C GLY A 132 -3.41 -7.41 -6.84
N ALA A 133 -2.51 -6.43 -6.96
CA ALA A 133 -2.62 -5.15 -6.24
C ALA A 133 -3.85 -4.34 -6.70
N LEU A 134 -4.33 -3.44 -5.86
CA LEU A 134 -5.31 -2.43 -6.25
C LEU A 134 -4.68 -1.41 -7.23
N LEU A 135 -5.42 -0.95 -8.24
CA LEU A 135 -5.06 0.24 -9.03
C LEU A 135 -5.78 1.50 -8.53
N GLU A 136 -6.93 1.32 -7.88
CA GLU A 136 -7.68 2.37 -7.21
C GLU A 136 -8.01 1.99 -5.75
N PRO A 137 -8.27 2.97 -4.88
CA PRO A 137 -8.83 2.69 -3.57
C PRO A 137 -10.18 1.99 -3.68
N ILE A 138 -10.40 1.00 -2.80
CA ILE A 138 -11.68 0.29 -2.67
C ILE A 138 -12.44 0.82 -1.46
N GLU A 139 -13.76 0.99 -1.59
CA GLU A 139 -14.61 1.40 -0.47
C GLU A 139 -14.55 0.36 0.65
N LEU A 140 -14.37 0.79 1.89
CA LEU A 140 -14.16 -0.11 3.04
C LEU A 140 -15.50 -0.57 3.63
N VAL A 141 -16.24 -1.35 2.84
CA VAL A 141 -17.53 -1.95 3.18
C VAL A 141 -17.47 -3.45 2.87
N GLU A 142 -18.10 -4.27 3.72
CA GLU A 142 -18.19 -5.70 3.46
C GLU A 142 -18.96 -5.98 2.16
N GLY A 143 -18.36 -6.77 1.28
CA GLY A 143 -18.92 -7.07 -0.04
C GLY A 143 -18.66 -5.99 -1.09
N ALA A 144 -17.91 -4.94 -0.77
CA ALA A 144 -17.47 -3.98 -1.78
C ALA A 144 -16.67 -4.70 -2.87
N GLU A 145 -16.97 -4.37 -4.13
CA GLU A 145 -16.23 -4.84 -5.29
C GLU A 145 -15.61 -3.66 -6.04
N LEU A 146 -14.38 -3.85 -6.52
CA LEU A 146 -13.70 -2.88 -7.37
C LEU A 146 -13.34 -3.55 -8.70
N PHE A 147 -13.76 -2.91 -9.79
CA PHE A 147 -13.37 -3.29 -11.15
C PHE A 147 -12.51 -2.19 -11.76
N ASP A 148 -11.20 -2.35 -11.68
CA ASP A 148 -10.18 -1.46 -12.22
C ASP A 148 -9.41 -2.18 -13.34
N ALA A 149 -10.15 -2.48 -14.41
CA ALA A 149 -9.77 -3.34 -15.54
C ALA A 149 -8.25 -3.35 -15.86
N PRO A 150 -7.62 -4.54 -15.95
CA PRO A 150 -8.23 -5.87 -16.01
C PRO A 150 -8.49 -6.51 -14.64
N ARG A 151 -8.36 -5.77 -13.54
CA ARG A 151 -8.42 -6.32 -12.19
C ARG A 151 -9.84 -6.23 -11.62
N HIS A 152 -10.16 -7.22 -10.79
CA HIS A 152 -11.42 -7.31 -10.06
C HIS A 152 -11.11 -7.77 -8.65
N HIS A 153 -11.55 -6.99 -7.67
CA HIS A 153 -11.31 -7.25 -6.26
C HIS A 153 -12.62 -7.23 -5.48
N ARG A 154 -12.59 -7.87 -4.32
CA ARG A 154 -13.63 -7.71 -3.31
C ARG A 154 -13.07 -7.67 -1.91
N LEU A 155 -13.80 -7.02 -1.01
CA LEU A 155 -13.58 -7.05 0.42
C LEU A 155 -14.60 -7.96 1.09
N VAL A 156 -14.12 -8.85 1.95
CA VAL A 156 -14.96 -9.76 2.73
C VAL A 156 -14.50 -9.79 4.18
N HIS A 157 -15.38 -10.20 5.10
CA HIS A 157 -14.98 -10.61 6.44
C HIS A 157 -14.67 -12.10 6.48
N ILE A 158 -13.65 -12.46 7.28
CA ILE A 158 -13.32 -13.85 7.59
C ILE A 158 -13.37 -14.09 9.10
N ALA A 159 -13.65 -15.33 9.50
CA ALA A 159 -13.64 -15.71 10.90
C ALA A 159 -12.22 -15.67 11.47
N HIS A 160 -12.07 -15.11 12.67
CA HIS A 160 -10.85 -15.20 13.48
C HIS A 160 -11.18 -14.94 14.96
N ASP A 161 -10.25 -15.27 15.85
CA ASP A 161 -10.46 -15.22 17.31
C ASP A 161 -10.11 -13.87 17.96
N GLY A 162 -9.97 -12.79 17.18
CA GLY A 162 -9.62 -11.46 17.68
C GLY A 162 -10.82 -10.52 17.86
N PRO A 163 -10.64 -9.39 18.57
CA PRO A 163 -11.73 -8.52 19.00
C PRO A 163 -12.28 -7.59 17.90
N LEU A 164 -11.52 -7.37 16.82
CA LEU A 164 -11.91 -6.54 15.67
C LEU A 164 -12.28 -7.43 14.48
N PRO A 165 -13.20 -7.04 13.59
CA PRO A 165 -13.43 -7.78 12.35
C PRO A 165 -12.14 -7.98 11.54
N MET A 166 -11.92 -9.20 11.04
CA MET A 166 -10.83 -9.50 10.11
C MET A 166 -11.32 -9.33 8.68
N TRP A 167 -10.76 -8.35 7.99
CA TRP A 167 -10.98 -8.11 6.57
C TRP A 167 -10.04 -8.98 5.75
N GLU A 168 -10.50 -9.38 4.57
CA GLU A 168 -9.68 -10.00 3.53
C GLU A 168 -9.94 -9.31 2.20
N LEU A 169 -8.87 -8.78 1.59
CA LEU A 169 -8.91 -8.37 0.19
C LEU A 169 -8.67 -9.61 -0.67
N GLN A 170 -9.58 -9.87 -1.59
CA GLN A 170 -9.45 -10.94 -2.57
C GLN A 170 -9.39 -10.35 -3.98
N ALA A 171 -8.62 -10.98 -4.85
CA ALA A 171 -8.58 -10.66 -6.28
C ALA A 171 -9.16 -11.82 -7.09
N ASP A 172 -9.94 -11.54 -8.12
CA ASP A 172 -10.37 -12.54 -9.08
C ASP A 172 -9.20 -12.95 -9.98
N LYS A 173 -9.03 -14.26 -10.13
CA LYS A 173 -8.08 -14.86 -11.03
C LYS A 173 -8.77 -15.99 -11.77
N GLY A 174 -9.33 -15.65 -12.93
CA GLY A 174 -9.97 -16.61 -13.82
C GLY A 174 -11.26 -17.20 -13.25
N GLY A 175 -12.06 -16.41 -12.53
CA GLY A 175 -13.32 -16.83 -11.91
C GLY A 175 -13.13 -17.44 -10.52
N SER A 176 -11.97 -17.27 -9.90
CA SER A 176 -11.67 -17.75 -8.56
C SER A 176 -11.08 -16.64 -7.71
N TRP A 177 -11.59 -16.51 -6.48
CA TRP A 177 -11.16 -15.50 -5.53
C TRP A 177 -9.91 -15.96 -4.78
N GLU A 178 -8.79 -15.29 -5.01
CA GLU A 178 -7.53 -15.55 -4.31
C GLU A 178 -7.28 -14.47 -3.23
N PRO A 179 -6.97 -14.87 -1.98
CA PRO A 179 -6.67 -13.92 -0.91
C PRO A 179 -5.35 -13.20 -1.17
N GLN A 180 -5.38 -11.87 -1.10
CA GLN A 180 -4.20 -11.01 -1.27
C GLN A 180 -3.57 -10.71 0.09
N HIS A 181 -4.36 -10.16 1.00
CA HIS A 181 -3.95 -9.87 2.37
C HIS A 181 -5.14 -9.78 3.33
N THR A 182 -4.87 -10.05 4.61
CA THR A 182 -5.85 -9.92 5.70
C THR A 182 -5.44 -8.83 6.68
N PHE A 183 -6.40 -8.09 7.21
CA PHE A 183 -6.12 -6.92 8.07
C PHE A 183 -7.26 -6.63 9.05
N THR A 184 -6.92 -5.86 10.09
CA THR A 184 -7.87 -5.28 11.06
C THR A 184 -7.75 -3.77 11.00
N LEU A 185 -8.80 -3.04 11.40
CA LEU A 185 -8.82 -1.56 11.40
C LEU A 185 -8.28 -0.97 12.71
N GLU A 186 -7.18 -1.53 13.19
CA GLU A 186 -6.42 -0.96 14.31
C GLU A 186 -5.37 0.00 13.72
N PRO A 187 -5.24 1.24 14.23
CA PRO A 187 -4.23 2.17 13.77
C PRO A 187 -2.82 1.71 14.18
N PHE A 188 -1.84 1.94 13.31
CA PHE A 188 -0.43 1.69 13.57
C PHE A 188 0.38 2.99 13.42
N GLU A 189 1.43 3.11 14.22
CA GLU A 189 2.26 4.31 14.30
C GLU A 189 3.62 4.10 13.63
N ALA A 190 4.33 5.20 13.35
CA ALA A 190 5.63 5.15 12.68
C ALA A 190 6.63 4.15 13.32
N PRO A 191 6.79 4.06 14.66
CA PRO A 191 7.68 3.08 15.29
C PRO A 191 7.29 1.62 15.02
N ASP A 192 6.00 1.32 14.84
CA ASP A 192 5.56 -0.03 14.51
C ASP A 192 6.03 -0.42 13.11
N TYR A 193 5.91 0.51 12.16
CA TYR A 193 6.40 0.32 10.80
C TYR A 193 7.92 0.20 10.76
N GLU A 194 8.67 0.93 11.58
CA GLU A 194 10.13 0.76 11.69
C GLU A 194 10.52 -0.66 12.13
N MET A 195 9.82 -1.21 13.12
CA MET A 195 10.03 -2.59 13.56
C MET A 195 9.71 -3.59 12.44
N MET A 196 8.59 -3.42 11.74
CA MET A 196 8.19 -4.31 10.65
C MET A 196 9.13 -4.20 9.44
N ASN A 197 9.54 -2.97 9.08
CA ASN A 197 10.50 -2.63 8.05
C ASN A 197 11.84 -3.34 8.28
N TRP A 198 12.38 -3.23 9.50
CA TRP A 198 13.59 -3.93 9.90
C TRP A 198 13.44 -5.45 9.79
N HIS A 199 12.32 -6.01 10.26
CA HIS A 199 12.05 -7.44 10.15
C HIS A 199 12.01 -7.88 8.68
N VAL A 200 11.21 -7.23 7.82
CA VAL A 200 11.08 -7.59 6.41
C VAL A 200 12.40 -7.44 5.66
N ALA A 201 13.19 -6.41 5.94
CA ALA A 201 14.44 -6.17 5.23
C ALA A 201 15.59 -7.08 5.68
N THR A 202 15.68 -7.39 6.98
CA THR A 202 16.90 -7.97 7.57
C THR A 202 16.74 -9.38 8.10
N TYR A 203 15.51 -9.85 8.35
CA TYR A 203 15.29 -11.20 8.87
C TYR A 203 15.87 -12.25 7.90
N PRO A 204 16.74 -13.18 8.35
CA PRO A 204 17.43 -14.11 7.45
C PRO A 204 16.52 -14.94 6.54
N SER A 205 15.31 -15.26 7.01
CA SER A 205 14.31 -16.03 6.26
C SER A 205 13.27 -15.16 5.55
N SER A 206 13.43 -13.84 5.54
CA SER A 206 12.55 -12.95 4.76
C SER A 206 12.80 -13.16 3.26
N PRO A 207 11.74 -13.40 2.44
CA PRO A 207 11.89 -13.47 0.99
C PRO A 207 12.51 -12.21 0.40
N PHE A 208 12.17 -11.04 0.97
CA PHE A 208 12.67 -9.73 0.55
C PHE A 208 14.17 -9.54 0.75
N ARG A 209 14.83 -10.39 1.54
CA ARG A 209 16.28 -10.41 1.69
C ARG A 209 16.95 -11.41 0.74
N GLN A 210 16.21 -12.43 0.32
CA GLN A 210 16.75 -13.60 -0.39
C GLN A 210 16.66 -13.49 -1.91
N ALA A 211 15.70 -12.71 -2.43
CA ALA A 211 15.49 -12.55 -3.85
C ALA A 211 15.22 -11.09 -4.21
N VAL A 212 15.59 -10.72 -5.44
CA VAL A 212 15.23 -9.42 -6.01
C VAL A 212 13.78 -9.47 -6.48
N TYR A 213 12.98 -8.56 -5.95
CA TYR A 213 11.64 -8.24 -6.42
C TYR A 213 11.67 -6.82 -6.97
N ALA A 214 11.30 -6.67 -8.23
CA ALA A 214 11.14 -5.38 -8.87
C ALA A 214 9.92 -5.43 -9.78
N GLN A 215 9.03 -4.46 -9.63
CA GLN A 215 7.79 -4.38 -10.41
C GLN A 215 7.50 -2.95 -10.81
N ARG A 216 6.92 -2.80 -11.99
CA ARG A 216 6.39 -1.53 -12.47
C ARG A 216 4.99 -1.74 -12.98
N THR A 217 4.06 -0.99 -12.41
CA THR A 217 2.66 -1.02 -12.86
C THR A 217 2.53 -0.17 -14.11
N ARG A 218 1.83 -0.70 -15.12
CA ARG A 218 1.41 0.06 -16.31
C ARG A 218 -0.11 0.11 -16.29
N ILE A 219 -0.65 1.31 -16.47
CA ILE A 219 -2.08 1.55 -16.57
C ILE A 219 -2.37 1.69 -18.06
N GLY A 220 -3.01 0.68 -18.65
CA GLY A 220 -3.27 0.59 -20.09
C GLY A 220 -3.66 -0.80 -20.53
#